data_AF-A0A812ZIF6-F1
#
_entry.id   AF-A0A812ZIF6-F1
#
_cell.length_a   1.000
_cell.length_b   1.000
_cell.length_c   1.000
_cell.angle_alpha   90.00
_cell.angle_beta   90.00
_cell.angle_gamma   90.00
#
_symmetry.space_group_name_H-M   'P 1'
#
loop_
_entity.id
_entity.type
_entity.pdbx_description
1 polymer ?
#
loop_
_entity_poly.entity_id
_entity_poly.type
_entity_poly.pdbx_seq_one_letter_code
_entity_poly.pdbx_strand_id
1 'polypeptide(L)'
;FLRYGNCPNGVHCEYCHVPHSSRAVKLDKRQRDSLKELSESALLGLLLPHLNARVSTLNLPQGAADTVGLMEQHLASLPHEAEGHSMAAWKLNQLNRLLKQMSFMRLIRLAPCSDEGAIKEALVRLQAGKASTQGED
;
A
#
# COMPACT_ATOMS: atom_id res chain seq x y z
N PHE A 1 -12.57 -21.94 2.12
CA PHE A 1 -12.74 -23.38 2.35
C PHE A 1 -11.38 -23.98 2.68
N LEU A 2 -11.06 -24.06 3.98
CA LEU A 2 -10.49 -25.19 4.74
C LEU A 2 -10.15 -24.61 6.11
N ARG A 3 -10.92 -24.99 7.13
CA ARG A 3 -10.88 -24.42 8.49
C ARG A 3 -10.06 -25.27 9.47
N TYR A 4 -9.38 -26.32 9.01
CA TYR A 4 -8.69 -27.28 9.88
C TYR A 4 -7.39 -27.80 9.25
N GLY A 5 -6.27 -27.39 9.84
CA GLY A 5 -5.15 -28.25 10.25
C GLY A 5 -4.24 -28.88 9.19
N ASN A 6 -4.75 -29.51 8.15
CA ASN A 6 -3.93 -30.40 7.31
C ASN A 6 -4.04 -30.02 5.83
N CYS A 7 -3.20 -29.07 5.40
CA CYS A 7 -2.94 -28.91 3.98
C CYS A 7 -2.08 -30.10 3.50
N PRO A 8 -2.48 -30.85 2.45
CA PRO A 8 -1.69 -31.97 1.94
C PRO A 8 -0.34 -31.52 1.37
N ASN A 9 -0.23 -30.24 0.99
CA ASN A 9 1.04 -29.65 0.54
C ASN A 9 1.95 -29.24 1.71
N GLY A 10 1.50 -29.34 2.97
CA GLY A 10 2.30 -29.07 4.17
C GLY A 10 3.12 -27.78 4.06
N VAL A 11 4.44 -27.90 4.24
CA VAL A 11 5.41 -26.80 4.15
C VAL A 11 5.63 -26.27 2.72
N HIS A 12 5.16 -26.97 1.69
CA HIS A 12 5.20 -26.52 0.29
C HIS A 12 3.95 -25.73 -0.14
N CYS A 13 3.00 -25.49 0.78
CA CYS A 13 1.85 -24.68 0.45
C CYS A 13 2.21 -23.19 0.45
N GLU A 14 2.14 -22.56 -0.72
CA GLU A 14 2.36 -21.12 -0.88
C GLU A 14 1.16 -20.26 -0.41
N TYR A 15 0.10 -20.89 0.11
CA TYR A 15 -1.10 -20.20 0.60
C TYR A 15 -1.12 -20.10 2.13
N CYS A 16 -1.42 -18.90 2.64
CA CYS A 16 -1.57 -18.69 4.07
C CYS A 16 -2.88 -19.30 4.59
N HIS A 17 -2.77 -20.27 5.49
CA HIS A 17 -3.89 -21.00 6.10
C HIS A 17 -4.38 -20.39 7.42
N VAL A 18 -3.70 -19.37 7.93
CA VAL A 18 -4.08 -18.68 9.16
C VAL A 18 -5.45 -18.00 8.95
N PRO A 19 -6.43 -18.17 9.85
CA PRO A 19 -7.65 -17.40 9.81
C PRO A 19 -7.33 -15.92 10.04
N HIS A 20 -7.36 -15.11 8.99
CA HIS A 20 -7.24 -13.67 9.11
C HIS A 20 -8.60 -13.12 9.53
N SER A 21 -8.67 -12.48 10.70
CA SER A 21 -9.91 -11.94 11.28
C SER A 21 -10.53 -10.82 10.45
N SER A 22 -9.76 -10.20 9.55
CA SER A 22 -10.23 -9.15 8.66
C SER A 22 -9.84 -9.48 7.22
N ARG A 23 -10.84 -9.66 6.36
CA ARG A 23 -10.62 -9.87 4.93
C ARG A 23 -10.00 -8.57 4.41
N ALA A 24 -8.73 -8.62 3.98
CA ALA A 24 -8.05 -7.44 3.45
C ALA A 24 -8.93 -6.77 2.38
N VAL A 25 -9.15 -5.46 2.51
CA VAL A 25 -9.94 -4.70 1.54
C VAL A 25 -9.26 -4.79 0.19
N LYS A 26 -10.00 -5.32 -0.80
CA LYS A 26 -9.54 -5.47 -2.18
C LYS A 26 -10.32 -4.51 -3.06
N LEU A 27 -9.60 -3.82 -3.93
CA LEU A 27 -10.22 -3.08 -5.02
C LEU A 27 -10.85 -4.09 -5.99
N ASP A 28 -12.09 -3.85 -6.36
CA ASP A 28 -12.73 -4.57 -7.45
C ASP A 28 -12.08 -4.20 -8.81
N LYS A 29 -12.48 -4.88 -9.89
CA LYS A 29 -11.91 -4.64 -11.21
C LYS A 29 -12.08 -3.17 -11.64
N ARG A 30 -13.29 -2.62 -11.49
CA ARG A 30 -13.61 -1.24 -11.92
C ARG A 30 -12.82 -0.20 -11.14
N GLN A 31 -12.64 -0.42 -9.85
CA GLN A 31 -11.85 0.46 -8.98
C GLN A 31 -10.37 0.43 -9.36
N ARG A 32 -9.81 -0.75 -9.68
CA ARG A 32 -8.44 -0.85 -10.19
C ARG A 32 -8.27 -0.16 -11.53
N ASP A 33 -9.22 -0.37 -12.45
CA ASP A 33 -9.16 0.26 -13.77
C ASP A 33 -9.25 1.79 -13.63
N SER A 34 -10.08 2.28 -12.71
CA SER A 34 -10.17 3.72 -12.40
C SER A 34 -8.88 4.32 -11.84
N LEU A 35 -8.11 3.55 -11.05
CA LEU A 35 -6.81 4.03 -10.56
C LEU A 35 -5.76 4.06 -11.67
N LYS A 36 -5.86 3.18 -12.67
CA LYS A 36 -4.95 3.17 -13.83
C LYS A 36 -5.21 4.32 -14.80
N GLU A 37 -6.42 4.87 -14.79
CA GLU A 37 -6.78 6.06 -15.58
C GLU A 37 -6.23 7.36 -14.99
N LEU A 38 -5.78 7.34 -13.72
CA LEU A 38 -5.16 8.49 -13.08
C LEU A 38 -3.73 8.68 -13.57
N SER A 39 -3.34 9.94 -13.73
CA SER A 39 -1.93 10.27 -13.84
C SER A 39 -1.18 9.83 -12.57
N GLU A 40 0.11 9.62 -12.71
CA GLU A 40 0.97 9.28 -11.58
C GLU A 40 0.90 10.34 -10.46
N SER A 41 0.91 11.62 -10.83
CA SER A 41 0.76 12.73 -9.89
C SER A 41 -0.57 12.68 -9.12
N ALA A 42 -1.68 12.41 -9.82
CA ALA A 42 -3.00 12.29 -9.20
C ALA A 42 -3.10 11.07 -8.28
N LEU A 43 -2.49 9.94 -8.67
CA LEU A 43 -2.48 8.72 -7.87
C LEU A 43 -1.62 8.90 -6.60
N LEU A 44 -0.43 9.49 -6.71
CA LEU A 44 0.41 9.81 -5.56
C LEU A 44 -0.27 10.82 -4.64
N GLY A 45 -0.88 11.87 -5.18
CA GLY A 45 -1.67 12.83 -4.41
C GLY A 45 -2.85 12.17 -3.67
N LEU A 46 -3.42 11.10 -4.21
CA LEU A 46 -4.45 10.30 -3.55
C LEU A 46 -3.86 9.41 -2.44
N LEU A 47 -2.70 8.78 -2.65
CA LEU A 47 -2.10 7.80 -1.74
C LEU A 47 -1.33 8.42 -0.57
N LEU A 48 -0.59 9.50 -0.81
CA LEU A 48 0.31 10.13 0.18
C LEU A 48 -0.38 10.56 1.48
N PRO A 49 -1.57 11.20 1.47
CA PRO A 49 -2.27 11.54 2.71
C PRO A 49 -2.61 10.30 3.54
N HIS A 50 -2.95 9.20 2.86
CA HIS A 50 -3.21 7.94 3.54
C HIS A 50 -1.92 7.37 4.12
N LEU A 51 -0.83 7.33 3.37
CA LEU A 51 0.46 6.82 3.81
C LEU A 51 1.02 7.61 5.00
N ASN A 52 1.04 8.95 4.91
CA ASN A 52 1.44 9.83 5.99
C ASN A 52 0.63 9.59 7.26
N ALA A 53 -0.69 9.50 7.15
CA ALA A 53 -1.54 9.21 8.30
C ALA A 53 -1.13 7.89 8.97
N ARG A 54 -0.68 6.85 8.24
CA ARG A 54 -0.20 5.60 8.87
C ARG A 54 1.14 5.79 9.55
N VAL A 55 2.08 6.51 8.94
CA VAL A 55 3.39 6.77 9.56
C VAL A 55 3.24 7.57 10.85
N SER A 56 2.29 8.52 10.90
CA SER A 56 2.05 9.31 12.11
C SER A 56 1.23 8.59 13.18
N THR A 57 0.30 7.69 12.80
CA THR A 57 -0.61 7.02 13.75
C THR A 57 -0.14 5.64 14.20
N LEU A 58 0.59 4.95 13.34
CA LEU A 58 1.17 3.64 13.61
C LEU A 58 2.65 3.88 13.88
N ASN A 59 3.19 3.33 14.97
CA ASN A 59 4.61 3.40 15.30
C ASN A 59 5.43 2.53 14.32
N LEU A 60 5.47 2.94 13.04
CA LEU A 60 6.13 2.22 11.97
C LEU A 60 7.64 2.48 12.01
N PRO A 61 8.46 1.51 11.57
CA PRO A 61 9.90 1.70 11.44
C PRO A 61 10.23 2.90 10.54
N GLN A 62 11.39 3.52 10.78
CA GLN A 62 11.88 4.69 10.05
C GLN A 62 11.84 4.51 8.51
N GLY A 63 12.08 3.30 8.01
CA GLY A 63 11.98 2.99 6.58
C GLY A 63 10.61 3.29 5.97
N ALA A 64 9.52 3.29 6.75
CA ALA A 64 8.20 3.73 6.29
C ALA A 64 8.14 5.24 6.04
N ALA A 65 8.69 6.05 6.95
CA ALA A 65 8.78 7.49 6.79
C ALA A 65 9.69 7.86 5.61
N ASP A 66 10.84 7.19 5.49
CA ASP A 66 11.76 7.39 4.38
C ASP A 66 11.10 7.08 3.03
N THR A 67 10.32 6.00 2.97
CA THR A 67 9.57 5.63 1.76
C THR A 67 8.57 6.72 1.37
N VAL A 68 7.83 7.27 2.34
CA VAL A 68 6.86 8.35 2.07
C VAL A 68 7.58 9.62 1.62
N GLY A 69 8.68 9.99 2.26
CA GLY A 69 9.46 11.17 1.87
C GLY A 69 10.01 11.07 0.45
N LEU A 70 10.50 9.89 0.04
CA LEU A 70 10.93 9.66 -1.34
C LEU A 70 9.77 9.79 -2.35
N MET A 71 8.59 9.29 -2.00
CA MET A 71 7.40 9.43 -2.84
C MET A 71 6.90 10.88 -2.95
N GLU A 72 7.03 11.67 -1.87
CA GLU A 72 6.72 13.11 -1.89
C GLU A 72 7.70 13.89 -2.77
N GLN A 73 8.99 13.60 -2.67
CA GLN A 73 10.02 14.17 -3.54
C GLN A 73 9.77 13.82 -5.01
N HIS A 74 9.41 12.56 -5.27
CA HIS A 74 9.04 12.12 -6.61
C HIS A 74 7.83 12.89 -7.14
N LEU A 75 6.75 13.02 -6.36
CA LEU A 75 5.59 13.82 -6.72
C LEU A 75 5.96 15.29 -7.02
N ALA A 76 6.87 15.88 -6.24
CA ALA A 76 7.34 17.24 -6.46
C ALA A 76 8.20 17.39 -7.73
N SER A 77 8.88 16.32 -8.16
CA SER A 77 9.68 16.29 -9.39
C SER A 77 8.85 16.07 -10.66
N LEU A 78 7.63 15.54 -10.51
CA LEU A 78 6.75 15.31 -11.66
C LEU A 78 6.28 16.65 -12.22
N PRO A 79 6.20 16.78 -13.56
CA PRO A 79 5.52 17.92 -14.16
C PRO A 79 4.10 18.01 -13.58
N HIS A 80 3.65 19.24 -13.29
CA HIS A 80 2.26 19.51 -12.94
C HIS A 80 1.40 19.29 -14.18
N GLU A 81 1.19 18.03 -14.53
CA GLU A 81 0.33 17.59 -15.62
C GLU A 81 -1.10 18.02 -15.26
N ALA A 82 -1.57 19.11 -15.86
CA ALA A 82 -2.94 19.60 -15.72
C ALA A 82 -3.99 18.68 -16.40
N GLU A 83 -3.53 17.60 -17.05
CA GLU A 83 -4.33 16.73 -17.94
C GLU A 83 -4.63 15.35 -17.32
N GLY A 84 -4.73 15.28 -15.99
CA GLY A 84 -5.35 14.12 -15.35
C GLY A 84 -6.85 14.10 -15.64
N HIS A 85 -7.40 12.95 -16.03
CA HIS A 85 -8.85 12.77 -16.14
C HIS A 85 -9.52 13.13 -14.81
N SER A 86 -10.25 14.25 -14.79
CA SER A 86 -11.00 14.70 -13.62
C SER A 86 -12.06 13.65 -13.28
N MET A 87 -11.86 12.94 -12.16
CA MET A 87 -12.83 11.96 -11.68
C MET A 87 -13.97 12.67 -10.95
N ALA A 88 -15.18 12.16 -11.13
CA ALA A 88 -16.33 12.62 -10.36
C ALA A 88 -16.08 12.52 -8.85
N ALA A 89 -16.45 13.57 -8.09
CA ALA A 89 -16.17 13.68 -6.66
C ALA A 89 -16.69 12.49 -5.82
N TRP A 90 -17.84 11.91 -6.18
CA TRP A 90 -18.39 10.75 -5.48
C TRP A 90 -17.50 9.49 -5.63
N LYS A 91 -16.86 9.32 -6.80
CA LYS A 91 -15.97 8.20 -7.12
C LYS A 91 -14.66 8.34 -6.36
N LEU A 92 -14.11 9.57 -6.28
CA LEU A 92 -12.97 9.91 -5.43
C LEU A 92 -13.26 9.62 -3.94
N ASN A 93 -14.43 10.03 -3.44
CA ASN A 93 -14.83 9.78 -2.06
C ASN A 93 -15.03 8.29 -1.76
N GLN A 94 -15.50 7.50 -2.72
CA GLN A 94 -15.59 6.06 -2.59
C GLN A 94 -14.18 5.42 -2.49
N LEU A 95 -13.25 5.81 -3.37
CA LEU A 95 -11.87 5.32 -3.32
C LEU A 95 -11.19 5.71 -2.01
N ASN A 96 -11.32 6.95 -1.55
CA ASN A 96 -10.75 7.41 -0.28
C ASN A 96 -11.22 6.58 0.92
N ARG A 97 -12.50 6.21 0.97
CA ARG A 97 -13.03 5.33 2.02
C ARG A 97 -12.36 3.95 2.01
N LEU A 98 -12.13 3.38 0.83
CA LEU A 98 -11.47 2.08 0.69
C LEU A 98 -9.98 2.16 1.03
N LEU A 99 -9.29 3.18 0.54
CA LEU A 99 -7.87 3.40 0.82
C LEU A 99 -7.64 3.60 2.33
N LYS A 100 -8.55 4.27 3.04
CA LYS A 100 -8.50 4.42 4.51
C LYS A 100 -8.49 3.07 5.26
N GLN A 101 -9.07 2.02 4.70
CA GLN A 101 -9.13 0.69 5.32
C GLN A 101 -7.96 -0.22 4.91
N MET A 102 -7.08 0.24 4.03
CA MET A 102 -5.91 -0.53 3.59
C MET A 102 -4.70 -0.31 4.50
N SER A 103 -3.90 -1.37 4.61
CA SER A 103 -2.60 -1.33 5.28
C SER A 103 -1.57 -0.52 4.49
N PHE A 104 -0.55 -0.02 5.17
CA PHE A 104 0.53 0.74 4.56
C PHE A 104 1.18 0.03 3.36
N MET A 105 1.44 -1.28 3.48
CA MET A 105 1.99 -2.12 2.39
C MET A 105 1.07 -2.23 1.17
N ARG A 106 -0.24 -2.27 1.40
CA ARG A 106 -1.23 -2.37 0.32
C ARG A 106 -1.30 -1.06 -0.45
N LEU A 107 -1.22 0.07 0.27
CA LEU A 107 -1.20 1.41 -0.32
C LEU A 107 0.06 1.63 -1.15
N ILE A 108 1.24 1.25 -0.64
CA ILE A 108 2.48 1.38 -1.40
C ILE A 108 2.40 0.59 -2.69
N ARG A 109 1.97 -0.67 -2.67
CA ARG A 109 1.87 -1.50 -3.90
C ARG A 109 0.93 -0.94 -4.99
N LEU A 110 0.15 0.08 -4.70
CA LEU A 110 -0.65 0.79 -5.70
C LEU A 110 0.12 1.94 -6.37
N ALA A 111 1.20 2.43 -5.77
CA ALA A 111 2.01 3.50 -6.30
C ALA A 111 2.92 3.00 -7.44
N PRO A 112 2.98 3.73 -8.57
CA PRO A 112 3.75 3.31 -9.75
C PRO A 112 5.27 3.34 -9.51
N CYS A 113 5.77 4.20 -8.63
CA CYS A 113 7.18 4.32 -8.27
C CYS A 113 7.66 3.30 -7.21
N SER A 114 6.82 2.35 -6.79
CA SER A 114 7.17 1.38 -5.72
C SER A 114 8.42 0.55 -5.99
N ASP A 115 8.73 0.35 -7.27
CA ASP A 115 9.87 -0.44 -7.74
C ASP A 115 11.12 0.40 -8.04
N GLU A 116 11.06 1.73 -7.89
CA GLU A 116 12.23 2.59 -8.03
C GLU A 116 13.28 2.27 -6.97
N GLY A 117 14.56 2.27 -7.35
CA GLY A 117 15.65 1.73 -6.53
C GLY A 117 15.69 2.26 -5.10
N ALA A 118 15.53 3.58 -4.92
CA ALA A 118 15.55 4.21 -3.60
C ALA A 118 14.33 3.84 -2.74
N ILE A 119 13.13 3.80 -3.35
CA ILE A 119 11.86 3.46 -2.69
C ILE A 119 11.84 1.98 -2.33
N LYS A 120 12.30 1.11 -3.25
CA LYS A 120 12.45 -0.32 -3.04
C LYS A 120 13.43 -0.64 -1.92
N GLU A 121 14.55 0.06 -1.85
CA GLU A 121 15.53 -0.09 -0.78
C GLU A 121 14.93 0.33 0.58
N ALA A 122 14.22 1.45 0.65
CA ALA A 122 13.50 1.87 1.87
C ALA A 122 12.44 0.85 2.30
N LEU A 123 11.72 0.24 1.34
CA LEU A 123 10.77 -0.84 1.58
C LEU A 123 11.43 -2.11 2.13
N VAL A 124 12.60 -2.48 1.62
CA VAL A 124 13.36 -3.64 2.13
C VAL A 124 13.77 -3.39 3.58
N ARG A 125 14.24 -2.18 3.92
CA ARG A 125 14.58 -1.82 5.31
C ARG A 125 13.37 -1.88 6.24
N LEU A 126 12.21 -1.43 5.77
CA LEU A 126 10.95 -1.54 6.51
C LEU A 126 10.53 -3.00 6.74
N GLN A 127 10.75 -3.88 5.77
CA GLN A 127 10.47 -5.31 5.91
C GLN A 127 11.47 -5.99 6.85
N ALA A 128 12.75 -5.61 6.79
CA ALA A 128 13.78 -6.09 7.70
C ALA A 128 13.55 -5.64 9.15
N GLY A 129 13.10 -4.40 9.37
CA GLY A 129 12.78 -3.86 10.71
C GLY A 129 11.57 -4.52 11.39
N LYS A 130 10.73 -5.26 10.66
CA LYS A 130 9.65 -6.08 11.25
C LYS A 130 10.14 -7.41 11.82
N ALA A 131 11.37 -7.83 11.51
CA ALA A 131 11.93 -9.09 12.01
C ALA A 131 12.36 -9.01 13.49
N SER A 132 12.40 -7.82 14.09
CA SER A 132 12.98 -7.61 15.43
C SER A 132 11.98 -7.52 16.58
N THR A 133 10.68 -7.83 16.39
CA THR A 133 9.67 -7.72 17.47
C THR A 133 8.84 -8.99 17.74
N GLN A 134 9.39 -10.18 17.42
CA GLN A 134 8.89 -11.44 18.00
C GLN A 134 10.05 -12.21 18.61
N GLY A 135 10.30 -11.93 19.90
CA GLY A 135 11.29 -12.64 20.68
C GLY A 135 11.60 -11.87 21.95
N GLU A 136 10.72 -11.93 22.93
CA GLU A 136 11.14 -12.05 24.33
C GLU A 136 9.98 -12.61 25.15
N ASP A 137 10.37 -13.54 26.03
CA ASP A 137 9.64 -14.58 26.76
C ASP A 137 8.62 -14.02 27.77
#